data_AF-A0A5C3KLM4-F1
#
_entry.id   AF-A0A5C3KLM4-F1
#
_cell.length_a   1.000
_cell.length_b   1.000
_cell.length_c   1.000
_cell.angle_alpha   90.00
_cell.angle_beta   90.00
_cell.angle_gamma   90.00
#
_symmetry.space_group_name_H-M   'P 1'
#
loop_
_entity.id
_entity.type
_entity.pdbx_description
1 polymer ?
#
loop_
_entity_poly.entity_id
_entity_poly.type
_entity_poly.pdbx_seq_one_letter_code
_entity_poly.pdbx_strand_id
1 'polypeptide(L)'
;YAVPSWGPNFQESLYSLFNLAIRIIALDTFKQALTASAYSFLGTTGTHANNMDVLLKIYDHIVHYCFCLLYMKDGHNPGSVEAAGKANPQYQASGRLTKDRIKFLKHNAYPQQYQDLIDSKATSDDELDPKGSRVNGRAVCFIAKQPERSAKAEAFICKLDKLCELAAQLQSQQHTDLCVVPPANEQNISHYLAIPFGMPLDYFDPQFYNTIPHHMHAWAAVRSVTILPDPALSFTDHPDERLSDSAFNKKYLPGVLDSGYWFIDLDELDAAITAQDEDDTEENTE
;
A
#
# COMPACT_ATOMS: atom_id res chain seq x y z
N TYR A 1 -27.34 -28.22 -29.10
CA TYR A 1 -27.13 -27.50 -27.83
C TYR A 1 -26.11 -26.41 -28.08
N ALA A 2 -26.55 -25.15 -28.16
CA ALA A 2 -25.63 -24.01 -28.24
C ALA A 2 -25.33 -23.54 -26.81
N VAL A 3 -24.07 -23.29 -26.51
CA VAL A 3 -23.65 -22.68 -25.24
C VAL A 3 -23.93 -21.18 -25.36
N PRO A 4 -24.86 -20.60 -24.57
CA PRO A 4 -25.27 -19.21 -24.73
C PRO A 4 -24.21 -18.20 -24.27
N SER A 5 -23.34 -18.60 -23.35
CA SER A 5 -22.24 -17.81 -22.83
C SER A 5 -21.11 -18.73 -22.40
N TRP A 6 -19.87 -18.34 -22.68
CA TRP A 6 -18.71 -19.06 -22.18
C TRP A 6 -18.62 -18.92 -20.65
N GLY A 7 -18.54 -20.05 -19.95
CA GLY A 7 -18.42 -20.09 -18.50
C GLY A 7 -18.25 -21.54 -18.01
N PRO A 8 -17.09 -21.93 -17.48
CA PRO A 8 -16.91 -23.27 -16.90
C PRO A 8 -17.76 -23.45 -15.64
N ASN A 9 -18.21 -24.66 -15.40
CA ASN A 9 -18.90 -25.03 -14.17
C ASN A 9 -17.85 -25.50 -13.14
N PHE A 10 -17.55 -24.67 -12.15
CA PHE A 10 -16.56 -24.98 -11.11
C PHE A 10 -17.07 -25.95 -10.04
N GLN A 11 -18.38 -26.23 -9.99
CA GLN A 11 -18.95 -27.25 -9.11
C GLN A 11 -18.77 -28.67 -9.67
N GLU A 12 -18.48 -28.80 -10.97
CA GLU A 12 -18.24 -30.08 -11.62
C GLU A 12 -16.74 -30.37 -11.80
N SER A 13 -16.41 -31.64 -12.03
CA SER A 13 -15.05 -32.05 -12.40
C SER A 13 -14.57 -31.31 -13.67
N LEU A 14 -13.27 -31.03 -13.74
CA LEU A 14 -12.59 -30.51 -14.93
C LEU A 14 -12.84 -31.36 -16.18
N TYR A 15 -13.06 -32.66 -15.99
CA TYR A 15 -13.32 -33.62 -17.06
C TYR A 15 -14.82 -33.89 -17.29
N SER A 16 -15.72 -33.08 -16.71
CA SER A 16 -17.15 -33.20 -17.02
C SER A 16 -17.42 -32.91 -18.49
N LEU A 17 -18.44 -33.53 -19.07
CA LEU A 17 -18.77 -33.33 -20.49
C LEU A 17 -18.98 -31.86 -20.84
N PHE A 18 -19.61 -31.11 -19.92
CA PHE A 18 -19.82 -29.67 -20.06
C PHE A 18 -18.49 -28.91 -20.07
N ASN A 19 -17.65 -29.10 -19.05
CA ASN A 19 -16.36 -28.41 -18.95
C ASN A 19 -15.40 -28.76 -20.10
N LEU A 20 -15.43 -30.00 -20.58
CA LEU A 20 -14.70 -30.42 -21.78
C LEU A 20 -15.17 -29.68 -23.02
N ALA A 21 -16.49 -29.53 -23.21
CA ALA A 21 -17.05 -28.77 -24.33
C ALA A 21 -16.64 -27.30 -24.28
N ILE A 22 -16.74 -26.66 -23.11
CA ILE A 22 -16.32 -25.26 -22.89
C ILE A 22 -14.83 -25.08 -23.21
N ARG A 23 -13.98 -26.02 -22.76
CA ARG A 23 -12.54 -26.00 -23.03
C ARG A 23 -12.23 -26.14 -24.51
N ILE A 24 -12.87 -27.07 -25.22
CA ILE A 24 -12.66 -27.25 -26.67
C ILE A 24 -13.04 -25.98 -27.42
N ILE A 25 -14.21 -25.39 -27.10
CA ILE A 25 -14.67 -24.14 -27.72
C ILE A 25 -13.64 -23.02 -27.49
N ALA A 26 -13.15 -22.86 -26.26
CA ALA A 26 -12.18 -21.82 -25.92
C ALA A 26 -10.86 -22.00 -26.67
N LEU A 27 -10.32 -23.22 -26.66
CA LEU A 27 -9.03 -23.53 -27.30
C LEU A 27 -9.09 -23.39 -28.81
N ASP A 28 -10.17 -23.85 -29.44
CA ASP A 28 -10.34 -23.74 -30.89
C ASP A 28 -10.49 -22.27 -31.31
N THR A 29 -11.32 -21.51 -30.60
CA THR A 29 -11.49 -20.07 -30.84
C THR A 29 -10.18 -19.29 -30.63
N PHE A 30 -9.44 -19.60 -29.56
CA PHE A 30 -8.15 -18.97 -29.27
C PHE A 30 -7.10 -19.29 -30.34
N LYS A 31 -7.05 -20.55 -30.78
CA LYS A 31 -6.16 -20.99 -31.88
C LYS A 31 -6.48 -20.30 -33.20
N GLN A 32 -7.76 -20.19 -33.55
CA GLN A 32 -8.20 -19.48 -34.75
C GLN A 32 -7.78 -18.00 -34.69
N ALA A 33 -7.98 -17.34 -33.54
CA ALA A 33 -7.57 -15.96 -33.33
C ALA A 33 -6.03 -15.77 -33.40
N LEU A 34 -5.25 -16.69 -32.85
CA LEU A 34 -3.78 -16.68 -32.97
C LEU A 34 -3.31 -16.84 -34.42
N THR A 35 -3.92 -17.76 -35.17
CA THR A 35 -3.57 -18.02 -36.58
C THR A 35 -3.98 -16.84 -37.47
N ALA A 36 -5.10 -16.19 -37.16
CA ALA A 36 -5.55 -14.95 -37.78
C ALA A 36 -4.73 -13.72 -37.36
N SER A 37 -3.70 -13.87 -36.52
CA SER A 37 -2.87 -12.78 -36.00
C SER A 37 -3.65 -11.68 -35.26
N ALA A 38 -4.82 -12.02 -34.69
CA ALA A 38 -5.68 -11.09 -33.96
C ALA A 38 -4.98 -10.49 -32.72
N TYR A 39 -3.97 -11.19 -32.19
CA TYR A 39 -3.19 -10.78 -31.02
C TYR A 39 -1.76 -10.32 -31.35
N SER A 40 -1.47 -9.98 -32.62
CA SER A 40 -0.14 -9.52 -33.05
C SER A 40 0.38 -8.31 -32.25
N PHE A 41 -0.51 -7.45 -31.75
CA PHE A 41 -0.17 -6.31 -30.87
C PHE A 41 0.43 -6.72 -29.52
N LEU A 42 0.24 -7.97 -29.08
CA LEU A 42 0.84 -8.52 -27.84
C LEU A 42 2.23 -9.14 -28.08
N GLY A 43 2.78 -9.06 -29.28
CA GLY A 43 4.07 -9.65 -29.62
C GLY A 43 4.07 -11.18 -29.68
N THR A 44 2.89 -11.81 -29.76
CA THR A 44 2.78 -13.27 -29.86
C THR A 44 3.31 -13.75 -31.20
N THR A 45 4.29 -14.64 -31.19
CA THR A 45 4.67 -15.39 -32.39
C THR A 45 3.72 -16.58 -32.56
N GLY A 46 3.15 -16.75 -33.76
CA GLY A 46 2.24 -17.86 -34.07
C GLY A 46 2.86 -19.26 -33.95
N THR A 47 4.14 -19.34 -33.62
CA THR A 47 4.98 -20.54 -33.47
C THR A 47 4.34 -21.62 -32.60
N HIS A 48 3.59 -21.25 -31.57
CA HIS A 48 2.98 -22.19 -30.63
C HIS A 48 1.46 -22.36 -30.80
N ALA A 49 0.85 -21.71 -31.79
CA ALA A 49 -0.61 -21.77 -32.01
C ALA A 49 -1.12 -23.21 -32.28
N ASN A 50 -0.26 -24.09 -32.78
CA ASN A 50 -0.59 -25.50 -33.04
C ASN A 50 -0.16 -26.45 -31.92
N ASN A 51 0.52 -25.97 -30.87
CA ASN A 51 0.96 -26.81 -29.76
C ASN A 51 -0.17 -26.99 -28.74
N MET A 52 -1.07 -27.95 -29.02
CA MET A 52 -2.24 -28.20 -28.19
C MET A 52 -1.91 -28.59 -26.75
N ASP A 53 -0.77 -29.24 -26.50
CA ASP A 53 -0.36 -29.62 -25.14
C ASP A 53 -0.06 -28.38 -24.28
N VAL A 54 0.60 -27.38 -24.88
CA VAL A 54 0.86 -26.09 -24.21
C VAL A 54 -0.44 -25.34 -24.00
N LEU A 55 -1.31 -25.28 -25.01
CA LEU A 55 -2.59 -24.57 -24.91
C LEU A 55 -3.51 -25.19 -23.86
N LEU A 56 -3.57 -26.53 -23.77
CA LEU A 56 -4.32 -27.25 -22.74
C LEU A 56 -3.80 -26.93 -21.33
N LYS A 57 -2.47 -26.97 -21.13
CA LYS A 57 -1.86 -26.64 -19.84
C LYS A 57 -2.14 -25.20 -19.42
N ILE A 58 -2.04 -24.25 -20.36
CA ILE A 58 -2.35 -22.84 -20.11
C ILE A 58 -3.82 -22.68 -19.72
N TYR A 59 -4.73 -23.30 -20.47
CA TYR A 59 -6.15 -23.23 -20.18
C TYR A 59 -6.48 -23.83 -18.81
N ASP A 60 -6.01 -25.03 -18.51
CA ASP A 60 -6.30 -25.71 -17.25
C ASP A 60 -5.77 -24.90 -16.06
N HIS A 61 -4.60 -24.28 -16.18
CA HIS A 61 -4.05 -23.41 -15.14
C HIS A 61 -4.84 -22.11 -14.97
N ILE A 62 -5.12 -21.38 -16.05
CA ILE A 62 -5.81 -20.09 -15.93
C ILE A 62 -7.27 -20.29 -15.50
N VAL A 63 -7.98 -21.19 -16.15
CA VAL A 63 -9.43 -21.33 -15.98
C VAL A 63 -9.76 -22.20 -14.78
N HIS A 64 -9.21 -23.42 -14.71
CA HIS A 64 -9.62 -24.35 -13.66
C HIS A 64 -8.82 -24.24 -12.36
N TYR A 65 -7.67 -23.57 -12.38
CA TYR A 65 -6.94 -23.25 -11.16
C TYR A 65 -7.16 -21.79 -10.74
N CYS A 66 -6.71 -20.80 -11.52
CA CYS A 66 -6.78 -19.40 -11.09
C CYS A 66 -8.23 -18.89 -10.93
N PHE A 67 -9.11 -19.09 -11.92
CA PHE A 67 -10.51 -18.63 -11.80
C PHE A 67 -11.31 -19.44 -10.78
N CYS A 68 -11.00 -20.73 -10.60
CA CYS A 68 -11.61 -21.52 -9.54
C CYS A 68 -11.27 -20.97 -8.15
N LEU A 69 -10.00 -20.59 -7.90
CA LEU A 69 -9.60 -19.94 -6.65
C LEU A 69 -10.35 -18.62 -6.42
N LEU A 70 -10.53 -17.81 -7.46
CA LEU A 70 -11.32 -16.58 -7.39
C LEU A 70 -12.79 -16.89 -7.08
N TYR A 71 -13.38 -17.87 -7.77
CA TYR A 71 -14.75 -18.31 -7.54
C TYR A 71 -14.97 -18.82 -6.11
N MET A 72 -14.07 -19.63 -5.58
CA MET A 72 -14.13 -20.10 -4.19
C MET A 72 -14.03 -18.95 -3.20
N LYS A 73 -13.11 -18.01 -3.43
CA LYS A 73 -12.96 -16.80 -2.59
C LYS A 73 -14.24 -15.95 -2.59
N ASP A 74 -14.84 -15.74 -3.75
CA ASP A 74 -16.07 -14.96 -3.88
C ASP A 74 -17.29 -15.72 -3.31
N GLY A 75 -17.31 -17.05 -3.41
CA GLY A 75 -18.33 -17.88 -2.77
C GLY A 75 -18.31 -17.79 -1.23
N HIS A 76 -17.14 -17.59 -0.62
CA HIS A 76 -17.01 -17.36 0.82
C HIS A 76 -17.36 -15.93 1.24
N ASN A 77 -16.95 -14.94 0.45
CA ASN A 77 -17.26 -13.53 0.70
C ASN A 77 -17.69 -12.85 -0.62
N PRO A 78 -19.01 -12.81 -0.90
CA PRO A 78 -19.55 -12.28 -2.15
C PRO A 78 -19.09 -10.86 -2.43
N GLY A 79 -18.55 -10.62 -3.62
CA GLY A 79 -18.05 -9.31 -4.06
C GLY A 79 -16.62 -8.99 -3.61
N SER A 80 -15.96 -9.87 -2.86
CA SER A 80 -14.58 -9.65 -2.40
C SER A 80 -13.57 -9.65 -3.55
N VAL A 81 -13.82 -10.39 -4.63
CA VAL A 81 -12.96 -10.40 -5.81
C VAL A 81 -13.09 -9.09 -6.58
N GLU A 82 -14.32 -8.58 -6.75
CA GLU A 82 -14.57 -7.30 -7.40
C GLU A 82 -13.98 -6.14 -6.58
N ALA A 83 -14.19 -6.13 -5.27
CA ALA A 83 -13.62 -5.13 -4.37
C ALA A 83 -12.08 -5.16 -4.39
N ALA A 84 -11.46 -6.33 -4.35
CA ALA A 84 -10.00 -6.47 -4.48
C ALA A 84 -9.50 -6.02 -5.85
N GLY A 85 -10.26 -6.29 -6.92
CA GLY A 85 -9.97 -5.81 -8.27
C GLY A 85 -9.98 -4.29 -8.37
N LYS A 86 -10.93 -3.61 -7.70
CA LYS A 86 -11.00 -2.15 -7.62
C LYS A 86 -9.90 -1.54 -6.75
N ALA A 87 -9.54 -2.19 -5.65
CA ALA A 87 -8.48 -1.73 -4.75
C ALA A 87 -7.06 -1.91 -5.30
N ASN A 88 -6.84 -2.86 -6.22
CA ASN A 88 -5.51 -3.20 -6.75
C ASN A 88 -4.86 -2.06 -7.56
N PRO A 89 -5.54 -1.35 -8.47
CA PRO A 89 -4.99 -0.17 -9.13
C PRO A 89 -4.52 0.91 -8.15
N GLN A 90 -5.29 1.20 -7.09
CA GLN A 90 -4.94 2.18 -6.07
C GLN A 90 -3.70 1.73 -5.29
N TYR A 91 -3.63 0.46 -4.87
CA TYR A 91 -2.43 -0.08 -4.24
C TYR A 91 -1.19 0.00 -5.14
N GLN A 92 -1.35 -0.28 -6.44
CA GLN A 92 -0.25 -0.14 -7.41
C GLN A 92 0.15 1.32 -7.63
N ALA A 93 -0.81 2.26 -7.65
CA ALA A 93 -0.55 3.69 -7.76
C ALA A 93 0.23 4.19 -6.54
N SER A 94 -0.24 3.86 -5.32
CA SER A 94 0.46 4.17 -4.08
C SER A 94 1.88 3.58 -4.06
N GLY A 95 2.04 2.33 -4.49
CA GLY A 95 3.35 1.71 -4.61
C GLY A 95 4.29 2.37 -5.62
N ARG A 96 3.76 2.99 -6.68
CA ARG A 96 4.57 3.78 -7.64
C ARG A 96 4.99 5.11 -7.00
N LEU A 97 4.04 5.83 -6.39
CA LEU A 97 4.30 7.12 -5.75
C LEU A 97 5.35 7.00 -4.62
N THR A 98 5.23 5.98 -3.78
CA THR A 98 6.24 5.66 -2.75
C THR A 98 7.63 5.47 -3.35
N LYS A 99 7.75 4.72 -4.45
CA LYS A 99 9.05 4.50 -5.12
C LYS A 99 9.60 5.80 -5.69
N ASP A 100 8.76 6.64 -6.28
CA ASP A 100 9.18 7.93 -6.85
C ASP A 100 9.65 8.90 -5.76
N ARG A 101 8.94 8.98 -4.64
CA ARG A 101 9.34 9.74 -3.44
C ARG A 101 10.68 9.25 -2.88
N ILE A 102 10.84 7.94 -2.66
CA ILE A 102 12.10 7.36 -2.19
C ILE A 102 13.25 7.65 -3.16
N LYS A 103 13.00 7.55 -4.47
CA LYS A 103 13.98 7.87 -5.50
C LYS A 103 14.39 9.35 -5.44
N PHE A 104 13.43 10.26 -5.26
CA PHE A 104 13.70 11.68 -5.07
C PHE A 104 14.55 11.92 -3.82
N LEU A 105 14.18 11.31 -2.69
CA LEU A 105 14.91 11.46 -1.43
C LEU A 105 16.36 10.98 -1.54
N LYS A 106 16.57 9.80 -2.13
CA LYS A 106 17.90 9.23 -2.37
C LYS A 106 18.73 10.07 -3.32
N HIS A 107 18.13 10.56 -4.41
CA HIS A 107 18.83 11.38 -5.41
C HIS A 107 19.37 12.68 -4.81
N ASN A 108 18.61 13.29 -3.88
CA ASN A 108 18.99 14.52 -3.21
C ASN A 108 19.73 14.31 -1.88
N ALA A 109 20.12 13.07 -1.56
CA ALA A 109 20.86 12.71 -0.34
C ALA A 109 20.20 13.15 0.98
N TYR A 110 18.87 13.10 1.04
CA TYR A 110 18.14 13.35 2.29
C TYR A 110 18.38 12.23 3.33
N PRO A 111 18.21 12.53 4.63
CA PRO A 111 18.47 11.58 5.73
C PRO A 111 17.74 10.24 5.56
N GLN A 112 18.34 9.15 6.04
CA GLN A 112 17.77 7.81 5.93
C GLN A 112 16.41 7.72 6.63
N GLN A 113 16.25 8.38 7.78
CA GLN A 113 14.99 8.45 8.53
C GLN A 113 13.81 8.91 7.65
N TYR A 114 14.03 9.89 6.77
CA TYR A 114 12.97 10.38 5.88
C TYR A 114 12.58 9.34 4.85
N GLN A 115 13.51 8.50 4.40
CA GLN A 115 13.24 7.42 3.46
C GLN A 115 12.46 6.30 4.15
N ASP A 116 12.80 5.98 5.40
CA ASP A 116 12.15 4.93 6.18
C ASP A 116 10.71 5.30 6.57
N LEU A 117 10.41 6.60 6.66
CA LEU A 117 9.05 7.12 6.85
C LEU A 117 8.15 6.92 5.62
N ILE A 118 8.72 6.79 4.41
CA ILE A 118 7.91 6.64 3.18
C ILE A 118 7.48 5.20 2.98
N ASP A 119 6.28 4.86 3.44
CA ASP A 119 5.61 3.59 3.14
C ASP A 119 4.37 3.79 2.26
N SER A 120 4.03 2.76 1.47
CA SER A 120 2.88 2.75 0.57
C SER A 120 1.52 2.81 1.27
N LYS A 121 1.43 2.27 2.50
CA LYS A 121 0.22 2.36 3.33
C LYS A 121 0.21 3.65 4.16
N ALA A 122 1.38 4.12 4.58
CA ALA A 122 1.50 5.28 5.45
C ALA A 122 1.45 6.64 4.74
N THR A 123 1.93 6.73 3.50
CA THR A 123 2.19 8.06 2.88
C THR A 123 1.33 8.37 1.66
N SER A 124 0.57 7.42 1.13
CA SER A 124 -0.10 7.58 -0.16
C SER A 124 -1.58 7.24 -0.08
N ASP A 125 -2.42 8.25 -0.34
CA ASP A 125 -3.84 8.06 -0.63
C ASP A 125 -4.34 9.17 -1.57
N ASP A 126 -3.77 9.17 -2.77
CA ASP A 126 -4.13 10.10 -3.84
C ASP A 126 -5.28 9.48 -4.65
N GLU A 127 -6.47 10.06 -4.54
CA GLU A 127 -7.64 9.63 -5.31
C GLU A 127 -7.93 10.64 -6.42
N LEU A 128 -8.25 10.16 -7.62
CA LEU A 128 -8.72 11.04 -8.69
C LEU A 128 -9.98 11.78 -8.23
N ASP A 129 -10.06 13.08 -8.51
CA ASP A 129 -11.26 13.85 -8.22
C ASP A 129 -12.48 13.16 -8.87
N PRO A 130 -13.51 12.78 -8.09
CA PRO A 130 -14.72 12.16 -8.63
C PRO A 130 -15.42 13.02 -9.68
N LYS A 131 -15.25 14.35 -9.63
CA LYS A 131 -15.81 15.29 -10.60
C LYS A 131 -14.98 15.38 -11.89
N GLY A 132 -13.80 14.77 -11.92
CA GLY A 132 -12.88 14.80 -13.06
C GLY A 132 -12.32 16.19 -13.34
N SER A 133 -12.12 17.02 -12.30
CA SER A 133 -11.59 18.38 -12.49
C SER A 133 -10.22 18.36 -13.13
N ARG A 134 -9.96 19.37 -13.96
CA ARG A 134 -8.67 19.54 -14.62
C ARG A 134 -8.16 20.97 -14.40
N VAL A 135 -6.90 21.09 -13.99
CA VAL A 135 -6.22 22.38 -13.81
C VAL A 135 -5.07 22.44 -14.79
N ASN A 136 -5.08 23.45 -15.67
CA ASN A 136 -4.08 23.60 -16.73
C ASN A 136 -3.93 22.35 -17.62
N GLY A 137 -5.02 21.62 -17.87
CA GLY A 137 -5.05 20.40 -18.67
C GLY A 137 -4.65 19.11 -17.93
N ARG A 138 -4.09 19.20 -16.71
CA ARG A 138 -3.75 18.06 -15.84
C ARG A 138 -4.97 17.61 -15.04
N ALA A 139 -5.14 16.31 -14.83
CA ALA A 139 -6.20 15.81 -13.95
C ALA A 139 -5.87 16.14 -12.49
N VAL A 140 -6.88 16.47 -11.68
CA VAL A 140 -6.69 16.74 -10.26
C VAL A 140 -6.86 15.44 -9.46
N CYS A 141 -5.86 15.12 -8.65
CA CYS A 141 -5.96 14.09 -7.60
C CYS A 141 -6.13 14.79 -6.26
N PHE A 142 -7.04 14.33 -5.43
CA PHE A 142 -7.20 14.78 -4.06
C PHE A 142 -6.42 13.88 -3.10
N ILE A 143 -5.70 14.51 -2.18
CA ILE A 143 -5.03 13.82 -1.08
C ILE A 143 -6.08 13.60 0.02
N ALA A 144 -6.51 12.35 0.20
CA ALA A 144 -7.46 11.99 1.24
C ALA A 144 -6.81 12.08 2.63
N LYS A 145 -7.61 12.43 3.64
CA LYS A 145 -7.13 12.49 5.02
C LYS A 145 -7.07 11.09 5.61
N GLN A 146 -5.88 10.69 6.06
CA GLN A 146 -5.72 9.50 6.86
C GLN A 146 -6.01 9.80 8.34
N PRO A 147 -6.95 9.07 8.99
CA PRO A 147 -7.32 9.33 10.37
C PRO A 147 -6.20 9.03 11.37
N GLU A 148 -5.31 8.09 11.03
CA GLU A 148 -4.20 7.69 11.89
C GLU A 148 -3.03 8.69 11.90
N ARG A 149 -2.93 9.52 10.86
CA ARG A 149 -1.76 10.36 10.61
C ARG A 149 -1.83 11.65 11.42
N SER A 150 -0.70 11.99 12.06
CA SER A 150 -0.55 13.24 12.79
C SER A 150 -0.54 14.44 11.83
N ALA A 151 -0.92 15.62 12.34
CA ALA A 151 -0.85 16.87 11.57
C ALA A 151 0.58 17.18 11.10
N LYS A 152 1.60 16.73 11.86
CA LYS A 152 3.01 16.90 11.49
C LYS A 152 3.39 16.02 10.30
N ALA A 153 2.98 14.74 10.31
CA ALA A 153 3.22 13.81 9.23
C ALA A 153 2.49 14.22 7.94
N GLU A 154 1.24 14.69 8.06
CA GLU A 154 0.49 15.23 6.93
C GLU A 154 1.22 16.43 6.29
N ALA A 155 1.66 17.38 7.10
CA ALA A 155 2.39 18.55 6.63
C ALA A 155 3.74 18.19 5.99
N PHE A 156 4.46 17.21 6.55
CA PHE A 156 5.71 16.69 6.02
C PHE A 156 5.53 16.09 4.61
N ILE A 157 4.55 15.19 4.45
CA ILE A 157 4.28 14.52 3.17
C ILE A 157 3.82 15.55 2.11
N CYS A 158 2.91 16.45 2.49
CA CYS A 158 2.47 17.53 1.61
C CYS A 158 3.65 18.42 1.15
N LYS A 159 4.63 18.65 2.03
CA LYS A 159 5.82 19.43 1.69
C LYS A 159 6.74 18.66 0.74
N LEU A 160 6.93 17.36 0.97
CA LEU A 160 7.68 16.50 0.06
C LEU A 160 7.08 16.51 -1.34
N ASP A 161 5.76 16.37 -1.47
CA ASP A 161 5.09 16.36 -2.77
C ASP A 161 5.23 17.69 -3.51
N LYS A 162 5.09 18.82 -2.79
CA LYS A 162 5.34 20.15 -3.35
C LYS A 162 6.78 20.31 -3.86
N LEU A 163 7.76 19.74 -3.15
CA LEU A 163 9.16 19.77 -3.58
C LEU A 163 9.40 18.89 -4.80
N CYS A 164 8.82 17.69 -4.84
CA CYS A 164 8.85 16.82 -6.00
C CYS A 164 8.24 17.51 -7.23
N GLU A 165 7.07 18.16 -7.07
CA GLU A 165 6.41 18.87 -8.16
C GLU A 165 7.27 20.06 -8.64
N LEU A 166 7.80 20.87 -7.71
CA LEU A 166 8.67 21.99 -8.06
C LEU A 166 9.93 21.54 -8.80
N ALA A 167 10.56 20.45 -8.36
CA ALA A 167 11.72 19.89 -9.04
C ALA A 167 11.37 19.39 -10.45
N ALA A 168 10.24 18.71 -10.62
CA ALA A 168 9.77 18.25 -11.92
C ALA A 168 9.49 19.42 -12.89
N GLN A 169 8.83 20.48 -12.39
CA GLN A 169 8.56 21.70 -13.16
C GLN A 169 9.86 22.36 -13.62
N LEU A 170 10.85 22.52 -12.74
CA LEU A 170 12.15 23.11 -13.07
C LEU A 170 12.94 22.25 -14.07
N GLN A 171 12.77 20.93 -14.03
CA GLN A 171 13.39 20.00 -14.97
C GLN A 171 12.59 19.82 -16.27
N SER A 172 11.51 20.58 -16.47
CA SER A 172 10.59 20.42 -17.61
C SER A 172 10.04 18.99 -17.76
N GLN A 173 9.98 18.24 -16.66
CA GLN A 173 9.31 16.95 -16.61
C GLN A 173 7.83 17.20 -16.37
N GLN A 174 6.98 16.65 -17.25
CA GLN A 174 5.53 16.79 -17.11
C GLN A 174 4.97 15.61 -16.32
N HIS A 175 4.34 15.91 -15.19
CA HIS A 175 3.38 15.01 -14.58
C HIS A 175 2.04 15.12 -15.31
N THR A 176 1.39 13.97 -15.54
CA THR A 176 0.04 13.91 -16.12
C THR A 176 -1.02 14.49 -15.18
N ASP A 177 -0.77 14.38 -13.88
CA ASP A 177 -1.74 14.66 -12.83
C ASP A 177 -1.18 15.68 -11.83
N LEU A 178 -2.08 16.40 -11.17
CA LEU A 178 -1.80 17.41 -10.14
C LEU A 178 -2.45 16.97 -8.83
N CYS A 179 -1.64 16.65 -7.82
CA CYS A 179 -2.15 16.33 -6.49
C CYS A 179 -2.43 17.61 -5.70
N VAL A 180 -3.63 17.71 -5.14
CA VAL A 180 -4.13 18.87 -4.40
C VAL A 180 -4.68 18.40 -3.06
N VAL A 181 -4.28 19.07 -1.98
CA VAL A 181 -4.93 18.90 -0.67
C VAL A 181 -6.22 19.73 -0.68
N PRO A 182 -7.42 19.10 -0.57
CA PRO A 182 -8.67 19.84 -0.49
C PRO A 182 -8.73 20.70 0.78
N PRO A 183 -9.55 21.76 0.81
CA PRO A 183 -9.92 22.44 2.04
C PRO A 183 -10.46 21.44 3.09
N ALA A 184 -10.18 21.67 4.38
CA ALA A 184 -10.49 20.69 5.45
C ALA A 184 -11.99 20.30 5.54
N ASN A 185 -12.90 21.14 5.08
CA ASN A 185 -14.35 20.88 5.02
C ASN A 185 -14.76 19.98 3.85
N GLU A 186 -13.89 19.78 2.86
CA GLU A 186 -14.13 18.98 1.64
C GLU A 186 -13.17 17.79 1.54
N GLN A 187 -12.24 17.64 2.49
CA GLN A 187 -11.29 16.54 2.50
C GLN A 187 -11.99 15.26 2.94
N ASN A 188 -12.07 14.30 2.03
CA ASN A 188 -12.61 12.97 2.34
C ASN A 188 -11.65 12.21 3.24
N ILE A 189 -12.21 11.40 4.14
CA ILE A 189 -11.44 10.44 4.94
C ILE A 189 -11.13 9.24 4.06
N SER A 190 -9.89 8.75 4.14
CA SER A 190 -9.47 7.54 3.45
C SER A 190 -10.41 6.36 3.73
N HIS A 191 -10.77 5.62 2.69
CA HIS A 191 -11.50 4.35 2.84
C HIS A 191 -10.58 3.20 3.30
N TYR A 192 -9.26 3.41 3.31
CA TYR A 192 -8.27 2.42 3.72
C TYR A 192 -7.97 2.56 5.21
N LEU A 193 -8.49 1.63 6.00
CA LEU A 193 -8.29 1.58 7.45
C LEU A 193 -7.06 0.75 7.87
N ALA A 194 -6.22 0.34 6.91
CA ALA A 194 -5.09 -0.52 7.19
C ALA A 194 -3.92 0.30 7.75
N ILE A 195 -3.69 0.17 9.05
CA ILE A 195 -2.62 0.85 9.77
C ILE A 195 -1.25 0.37 9.24
N PRO A 196 -0.28 1.28 8.99
CA PRO A 196 1.08 0.91 8.62
C PRO A 196 1.85 0.30 9.80
N PHE A 197 2.89 -0.50 9.52
CA PHE A 197 3.66 -1.22 10.54
C PHE A 197 5.01 -0.57 10.77
N GLY A 198 5.45 -0.58 12.03
CA GLY A 198 6.77 -0.12 12.41
C GLY A 198 7.04 1.36 12.11
N MET A 199 6.00 2.20 12.12
CA MET A 199 6.17 3.64 11.86
C MET A 199 6.76 4.37 13.07
N PRO A 200 7.47 5.48 12.88
CA PRO A 200 7.87 6.36 13.98
C PRO A 200 6.66 6.84 14.79
N LEU A 201 6.82 7.08 16.10
CA LEU A 201 5.71 7.44 16.99
C LEU A 201 5.05 8.77 16.59
N ASP A 202 5.84 9.72 16.10
CA ASP A 202 5.39 11.03 15.63
C ASP A 202 4.63 11.01 14.29
N TYR A 203 4.62 9.87 13.60
CA TYR A 203 3.72 9.64 12.47
C TYR A 203 2.25 9.63 12.92
N PHE A 204 1.96 9.01 14.06
CA PHE A 204 0.58 8.79 14.50
C PHE A 204 0.00 10.00 15.22
N ASP A 205 -1.29 10.27 15.04
CA ASP A 205 -2.01 11.17 15.93
C ASP A 205 -2.14 10.55 17.33
N PRO A 206 -1.81 11.26 18.43
CA PRO A 206 -1.88 10.67 19.78
C PRO A 206 -3.27 10.19 20.16
N GLN A 207 -4.33 10.91 19.76
CA GLN A 207 -5.70 10.51 20.08
C GLN A 207 -6.08 9.25 19.32
N PHE A 208 -5.72 9.17 18.03
CA PHE A 208 -5.95 7.97 17.25
C PHE A 208 -5.15 6.79 17.80
N TYR A 209 -3.85 6.98 18.07
CA TYR A 209 -2.95 5.91 18.53
C TYR A 209 -3.47 5.25 19.80
N ASN A 210 -3.94 6.04 20.76
CA ASN A 210 -4.47 5.53 22.03
C ASN A 210 -5.84 4.81 21.90
N THR A 211 -6.53 4.94 20.76
CA THR A 211 -7.76 4.17 20.49
C THR A 211 -7.50 2.79 19.92
N ILE A 212 -6.27 2.54 19.45
CA ILE A 212 -5.86 1.24 18.92
C ILE A 212 -5.82 0.23 20.07
N PRO A 213 -6.15 -1.06 19.84
CA PRO A 213 -5.94 -2.10 20.85
C PRO A 213 -4.47 -2.17 21.29
N HIS A 214 -4.21 -2.25 22.60
CA HIS A 214 -2.86 -2.20 23.17
C HIS A 214 -1.87 -3.20 22.55
N HIS A 215 -2.30 -4.43 22.23
CA HIS A 215 -1.44 -5.44 21.61
C HIS A 215 -0.93 -5.05 20.21
N MET A 216 -1.57 -4.08 19.55
CA MET A 216 -1.15 -3.57 18.25
C MET A 216 -0.22 -2.36 18.36
N HIS A 217 -0.05 -1.76 19.55
CA HIS A 217 0.77 -0.55 19.74
C HIS A 217 2.22 -0.78 19.32
N ALA A 218 2.82 -1.86 19.81
CA ALA A 218 4.21 -2.23 19.53
C ALA A 218 4.45 -2.66 18.08
N TRP A 219 3.41 -3.13 17.40
CA TRP A 219 3.48 -3.50 16.00
C TRP A 219 3.27 -2.31 15.06
N ALA A 220 2.39 -1.38 15.44
CA ALA A 220 2.08 -0.18 14.68
C ALA A 220 3.23 0.83 14.73
N ALA A 221 3.80 1.07 15.91
CA ALA A 221 4.83 2.09 16.11
C ALA A 221 6.11 1.56 16.73
N VAL A 222 7.24 2.14 16.30
CA VAL A 222 8.55 2.00 16.94
C VAL A 222 8.78 3.18 17.86
N ARG A 223 9.56 2.97 18.94
CA ARG A 223 9.99 4.01 19.89
C ARG A 223 11.02 4.98 19.28
N SER A 224 10.63 5.65 18.20
CA SER A 224 11.47 6.59 17.46
C SER A 224 10.66 7.79 16.96
N VAL A 225 11.37 8.86 16.60
CA VAL A 225 10.85 10.11 16.04
C VAL A 225 11.66 10.42 14.79
N THR A 226 11.00 10.94 13.75
CA THR A 226 11.65 11.25 12.46
C THR A 226 11.39 12.69 12.01
N ILE A 227 10.20 13.21 12.27
CA ILE A 227 9.73 14.52 11.81
C ILE A 227 10.17 15.57 12.83
N LEU A 228 10.63 16.71 12.33
CA LEU A 228 10.95 17.85 13.17
C LEU A 228 9.68 18.36 13.89
N PRO A 229 9.80 18.94 15.10
CA PRO A 229 8.64 19.49 15.82
C PRO A 229 7.83 20.49 14.99
N ASP A 230 8.53 21.28 14.16
CA ASP A 230 7.94 22.10 13.11
C ASP A 230 8.23 21.46 11.72
N PRO A 231 7.23 20.85 11.06
CA PRO A 231 7.40 20.25 9.74
C PRO A 231 7.71 21.30 8.66
N ALA A 232 7.48 22.59 8.91
CA ALA A 232 7.87 23.66 7.99
C ALA A 232 9.40 23.81 7.88
N LEU A 233 10.17 23.27 8.82
CA LEU A 233 11.64 23.25 8.78
C LEU A 233 12.20 22.00 8.08
N SER A 234 11.37 21.00 7.80
CA SER A 234 11.83 19.81 7.08
C SER A 234 12.23 20.14 5.64
N PHE A 235 13.27 19.52 5.10
CA PHE A 235 13.81 19.76 3.76
C PHE A 235 14.43 21.15 3.53
N THR A 236 14.69 21.93 4.59
CA THR A 236 15.34 23.25 4.48
C THR A 236 16.81 23.25 4.92
N ASP A 237 17.44 22.07 4.99
CA ASP A 237 18.82 21.88 5.46
C ASP A 237 19.00 22.31 6.92
N HIS A 238 18.02 21.96 7.76
CA HIS A 238 18.04 22.29 9.17
C HIS A 238 19.17 21.49 9.86
N PRO A 239 19.95 22.09 10.80
CA PRO A 239 21.10 21.41 11.40
C PRO A 239 20.76 20.07 12.05
N ASP A 240 19.55 19.96 12.61
CA ASP A 240 19.10 18.74 13.26
C ASP A 240 18.75 17.60 12.28
N GLU A 241 18.56 17.87 10.97
CA GLU A 241 18.39 16.83 9.95
C GLU A 241 19.67 16.02 9.71
N ARG A 242 20.83 16.60 10.07
CA ARG A 242 22.14 15.96 9.93
C ARG A 242 22.54 15.14 11.15
N LEU A 243 21.71 15.14 12.20
CA LEU A 243 21.95 14.32 13.38
C LEU A 243 21.77 12.85 13.04
N SER A 244 22.52 11.99 13.72
CA SER A 244 22.25 10.56 13.69
C SER A 244 20.92 10.26 14.39
N ASP A 245 20.29 9.14 14.03
CA ASP A 245 19.00 8.71 14.56
C ASP A 245 19.00 8.65 16.08
N SER A 246 20.08 8.16 16.69
CA SER A 246 20.24 8.13 18.15
C SER A 246 20.26 9.53 18.77
N ALA A 247 20.98 10.48 18.15
CA ALA A 247 21.07 11.85 18.63
C ALA A 247 19.75 12.61 18.43
N PHE A 248 19.08 12.39 17.31
CA PHE A 248 17.77 12.96 17.00
C PHE A 248 16.70 12.47 17.99
N ASN A 249 16.62 11.15 18.19
CA ASN A 249 15.71 10.55 19.16
C ASN A 249 15.99 11.04 20.57
N LYS A 250 17.25 11.09 21.00
CA LYS A 250 17.61 11.62 22.33
C LYS A 250 17.14 13.06 22.54
N LYS A 251 17.08 13.86 21.47
CA LYS A 251 16.66 15.27 21.52
C LYS A 251 15.14 15.44 21.54
N TYR A 252 14.41 14.68 20.71
CA TYR A 252 12.99 14.95 20.46
C TYR A 252 12.02 13.89 21.02
N LEU A 253 12.45 12.64 21.19
CA LEU A 253 11.61 11.56 21.69
C LEU A 253 10.97 11.85 23.06
N PRO A 254 11.68 12.43 24.06
CA PRO A 254 11.07 12.74 25.35
C PRO A 254 9.85 13.65 25.22
N GLY A 255 9.95 14.72 24.41
CA GLY A 255 8.83 15.65 24.20
C GLY A 255 7.66 15.03 23.42
N VAL A 256 7.90 14.01 22.59
CA VAL A 256 6.83 13.25 21.92
C VAL A 256 6.16 12.29 22.90
N LEU A 257 6.91 11.59 23.74
CA LEU A 257 6.32 10.72 24.77
C LEU A 257 5.45 11.51 25.76
N ASP A 258 5.89 12.72 26.14
CA ASP A 258 5.12 13.64 27.01
C ASP A 258 3.85 14.18 26.34
N SER A 259 3.69 14.03 25.02
CA SER A 259 2.51 14.51 24.29
C SER A 259 1.29 13.56 24.35
N GLY A 260 1.37 12.53 25.19
CA GLY A 260 0.21 11.75 25.64
C GLY A 260 0.03 10.40 24.94
N TYR A 261 1.08 9.81 24.37
CA TYR A 261 1.01 8.46 23.81
C TYR A 261 1.06 7.39 24.91
N TRP A 262 0.21 6.38 24.82
CA TRP A 262 0.29 5.16 25.63
C TRP A 262 1.18 4.13 24.95
N PHE A 263 2.48 4.43 24.89
CA PHE A 263 3.45 3.51 24.32
C PHE A 263 3.80 2.41 25.35
N ILE A 264 3.67 1.15 24.94
CA ILE A 264 4.12 -0.01 25.71
C ILE A 264 5.34 -0.55 24.99
N ASP A 265 6.49 -0.48 25.65
CA ASP A 265 7.71 -1.08 25.16
C ASP A 265 7.68 -2.59 25.48
N LEU A 266 7.71 -3.44 24.44
CA LEU A 266 7.67 -4.89 24.64
C LEU A 266 8.91 -5.39 25.38
N ASP A 267 10.06 -4.74 25.17
CA ASP A 267 11.29 -5.08 25.87
C ASP A 267 11.20 -4.73 27.36
N GLU A 268 10.52 -3.63 27.72
CA GLU A 268 10.25 -3.28 29.12
C GLU A 268 9.20 -4.21 29.77
N LEU A 269 8.21 -4.67 28.99
CA LEU A 269 7.19 -5.60 29.47
C LEU A 269 7.78 -6.99 29.73
N ASP A 270 8.57 -7.52 28.80
CA ASP A 270 9.26 -8.81 28.96
C ASP A 270 10.28 -8.76 30.09
N ALA A 271 11.00 -7.64 30.25
CA ALA A 271 11.89 -7.43 31.40
C ALA A 271 11.13 -7.38 32.74
N ALA A 272 9.95 -6.75 32.79
CA ALA A 272 9.13 -6.68 33.98
C ALA A 272 8.54 -8.04 34.39
N ILE A 273 8.11 -8.84 33.41
CA ILE A 273 7.61 -10.21 33.65
C ILE A 273 8.75 -11.10 34.16
N THR A 274 9.91 -11.05 33.50
CA THR A 274 11.09 -11.86 33.89
C THR A 274 11.59 -11.48 35.30
N ALA A 275 11.53 -10.19 35.68
CA ALA A 275 11.93 -9.74 37.01
C ALA A 275 10.95 -10.18 38.12
N GLN A 276 9.66 -10.35 37.82
CA GLN A 276 8.69 -10.87 38.79
C GLN A 276 8.84 -12.37 39.04
N ASP A 277 9.22 -13.14 38.00
CA ASP A 277 9.45 -14.59 38.14
C ASP A 277 10.73 -14.93 38.93
N GLU A 278 11.70 -14.00 39.04
CA GLU A 278 12.92 -14.19 39.84
C GLU A 278 12.71 -13.91 41.34
N ASP A 279 11.85 -12.95 41.70
CA ASP A 279 11.55 -12.59 43.11
C ASP A 279 10.67 -13.64 43.83
N ASP A 280 9.84 -14.38 43.09
CA ASP A 280 8.98 -15.44 43.67
C ASP A 280 9.74 -16.73 44.02
N THR A 281 11.04 -16.83 43.71
CA THR A 281 11.88 -18.01 44.00
C THR A 281 12.71 -17.94 45.29
N GLU A 282 12.78 -16.80 45.98
CA GLU A 282 13.60 -16.67 47.21
C GLU A 282 12.82 -16.77 48.54
N GLU A 283 11.48 -16.83 48.53
CA GLU A 283 10.67 -16.80 49.76
C GLU A 283 10.12 -18.17 50.22
N ASN A 284 10.91 -19.26 50.06
CA ASN A 284 10.49 -20.57 50.58
C ASN A 284 11.63 -21.51 51.03
N THR A 285 12.57 -20.97 51.82
CA THR A 285 13.47 -21.78 52.65
C THR A 285 13.62 -21.20 54.05
N GLU A 286 12.67 -21.53 54.93
CA GLU A 286 12.88 -21.68 56.38
C GLU A 286 12.42 -23.07 56.85
#